data_AF-A0A6P2D5C0-F1
#
_entry.id   AF-A0A6P2D5C0-F1
#
_cell.length_a   1.000
_cell.length_b   1.000
_cell.length_c   1.000
_cell.angle_alpha   90.00
_cell.angle_beta   90.00
_cell.angle_gamma   90.00
#
_symmetry.space_group_name_H-M   'P 1'
#
loop_
_entity.id
_entity.type
_entity.pdbx_description
1 polymer ?
#
loop_
_entity_poly.entity_id
_entity_poly.type
_entity_poly.pdbx_seq_one_letter_code
_entity_poly.pdbx_strand_id
1 'polypeptide(L)'
;MEDLNRVGVLLVALLLVWIAAPAGVAEVKGYDAGRWFWACGLVGVVVLAFLPRLRPGRPDADRWRAVGQRAGAVLSGVQLAVFAAACAWAARPSR
;
A
#
# COMPACT_ATOMS: atom_id res chain seq x y z
N MET A 1 -5.29 -31.01 11.36
CA MET A 1 -6.07 -30.12 10.46
C MET A 1 -6.39 -28.78 11.12
N GLU A 2 -6.67 -28.72 12.43
CA GLU A 2 -6.91 -27.46 13.16
C GLU A 2 -5.73 -26.49 13.18
N ASP A 3 -4.48 -26.98 13.34
CA ASP A 3 -3.29 -26.10 13.33
C ASP A 3 -3.05 -25.46 11.96
N LEU A 4 -3.26 -26.19 10.87
CA LEU A 4 -3.15 -25.66 9.50
C LEU A 4 -4.19 -24.56 9.26
N ASN A 5 -5.40 -24.73 9.81
CA ASN A 5 -6.47 -23.73 9.73
C ASN A 5 -6.13 -22.49 10.56
N ARG A 6 -5.57 -22.65 11.77
CA ARG A 6 -5.09 -21.52 12.60
C ARG A 6 -3.97 -20.74 11.92
N VAL A 7 -3.00 -21.44 11.31
CA VAL A 7 -1.91 -20.79 10.57
C VAL A 7 -2.45 -20.05 9.34
N GLY A 8 -3.41 -20.65 8.62
CA GLY A 8 -4.09 -19.99 7.50
C GLY A 8 -4.84 -18.72 7.93
N VAL A 9 -5.61 -18.78 9.02
CA VAL A 9 -6.31 -17.61 9.58
C VAL A 9 -5.33 -16.54 10.03
N LEU A 10 -4.23 -16.92 10.70
CA LEU A 10 -3.20 -15.99 11.14
C LEU A 10 -2.54 -15.29 9.95
N LEU A 11 -2.22 -16.04 8.89
CA LEU A 11 -1.64 -15.50 7.65
C LEU A 11 -2.58 -14.51 6.96
N VAL A 12 -3.87 -14.84 6.87
CA VAL A 12 -4.89 -13.94 6.30
C VAL A 12 -5.03 -12.67 7.16
N ALA A 13 -5.07 -12.81 8.49
CA ALA A 13 -5.13 -11.66 9.40
C ALA A 13 -3.88 -10.78 9.25
N LEU A 14 -2.68 -11.37 9.14
CA LEU A 14 -1.43 -10.64 8.94
C LEU A 14 -1.43 -9.89 7.61
N LEU A 15 -1.92 -10.53 6.53
CA LEU A 15 -2.09 -9.91 5.21
C LEU A 15 -3.04 -8.72 5.26
N LEU A 16 -4.18 -8.86 5.96
CA LEU A 16 -5.15 -7.78 6.11
C LEU A 16 -4.57 -6.59 6.87
N VAL A 17 -3.86 -6.84 7.98
CA VAL A 17 -3.16 -5.78 8.74
C VAL A 17 -2.10 -5.11 7.86
N TRP A 18 -1.40 -5.87 7.04
CA TRP A 18 -0.36 -5.34 6.16
C TRP A 18 -0.89 -4.42 5.06
N ILE A 19 -2.08 -4.70 4.55
CA ILE A 19 -2.75 -3.87 3.54
C ILE A 19 -3.38 -2.63 4.21
N ALA A 20 -3.93 -2.78 5.42
CA ALA A 20 -4.57 -1.68 6.15
C ALA A 20 -3.57 -0.67 6.75
N ALA A 21 -2.37 -1.12 7.12
CA ALA A 21 -1.34 -0.27 7.73
C ALA A 21 -0.95 0.98 6.90
N PRO A 22 -0.62 0.89 5.60
CA PRO A 22 -0.30 2.08 4.80
C PRO A 22 -1.49 3.03 4.65
N ALA A 23 -2.72 2.52 4.53
CA ALA A 23 -3.91 3.37 4.48
C ALA A 23 -4.12 4.14 5.80
N GLY A 24 -3.98 3.47 6.95
CA GLY A 24 -4.08 4.12 8.26
C GLY A 24 -3.01 5.18 8.50
N VAL A 25 -1.75 4.89 8.12
CA VAL A 25 -0.66 5.88 8.25
C VAL A 25 -0.87 7.08 7.32
N ALA A 26 -1.41 6.86 6.12
CA ALA A 26 -1.75 7.93 5.18
C ALA A 26 -2.82 8.87 5.77
N GLU A 27 -3.90 8.32 6.35
CA GLU A 27 -4.95 9.13 6.99
C GLU A 27 -4.42 9.95 8.15
N VAL A 28 -3.63 9.35 9.04
CA VAL A 28 -3.03 10.06 10.18
C VAL A 28 -2.16 11.23 9.71
N LYS A 29 -1.51 11.07 8.55
CA LYS A 29 -0.66 12.11 7.94
C LYS A 29 -1.42 13.12 7.06
N GLY A 30 -2.70 12.90 6.79
CA GLY A 30 -3.57 13.77 5.98
C GLY A 30 -3.50 13.52 4.47
N TYR A 31 -2.98 12.36 4.06
CA TYR A 31 -2.94 11.90 2.67
C TYR A 31 -4.17 11.03 2.33
N ASP A 32 -4.46 10.89 1.04
CA ASP A 32 -5.60 10.12 0.53
C ASP A 32 -5.42 8.61 0.74
N ALA A 33 -6.17 8.02 1.67
CA ALA A 33 -6.09 6.60 2.03
C ALA A 33 -6.31 5.66 0.84
N GLY A 34 -7.22 6.01 -0.08
CA GLY A 34 -7.58 5.15 -1.22
C GLY A 34 -6.41 4.92 -2.17
N ARG A 35 -5.57 5.94 -2.36
CA ARG A 35 -4.34 5.84 -3.18
C ARG A 35 -3.20 5.09 -2.48
N TRP A 36 -3.25 4.96 -1.16
CA TRP A 36 -2.24 4.24 -0.38
C TRP A 36 -2.69 2.82 -0.01
N PHE A 37 -3.97 2.49 -0.18
CA PHE A 37 -4.51 1.15 0.06
C PHE A 37 -3.82 0.08 -0.80
N TRP A 38 -3.48 0.43 -2.05
CA TRP A 38 -2.76 -0.45 -2.98
C TRP A 38 -1.25 -0.24 -2.99
N ALA A 39 -0.74 0.71 -2.20
CA ALA A 39 0.67 1.00 -2.12
C ALA A 39 1.39 -0.05 -1.23
N CYS A 40 1.56 -1.24 -1.79
CA CYS A 40 2.71 -2.12 -1.54
C CYS A 40 3.09 -2.33 -0.05
N GLY A 41 2.12 -2.55 0.85
CA GLY A 41 2.33 -2.94 2.26
C GLY A 41 3.43 -2.13 2.97
N LEU A 42 4.52 -2.80 3.40
CA LEU A 42 5.69 -2.18 4.07
C LEU A 42 6.28 -1.00 3.30
N VAL A 43 6.39 -1.12 1.97
CA VAL A 43 7.01 -0.08 1.15
C VAL A 43 6.15 1.18 1.20
N GLY A 44 4.83 1.02 1.17
CA GLY A 44 3.89 2.13 1.40
C GLY A 44 4.10 2.81 2.75
N VAL A 45 4.23 2.01 3.81
CA VAL A 45 4.48 2.51 5.18
C VAL A 45 5.84 3.23 5.28
N VAL A 46 6.89 2.68 4.69
CA VAL A 46 8.24 3.28 4.68
C VAL A 46 8.21 4.62 3.96
N VAL A 47 7.65 4.68 2.75
CA VAL A 47 7.57 5.95 2.00
C VAL A 47 6.72 6.96 2.78
N LEU A 48 5.58 6.54 3.33
CA LEU A 48 4.77 7.41 4.19
C LEU A 48 5.54 7.89 5.40
N ALA A 49 6.41 7.10 6.02
CA ALA A 49 7.22 7.50 7.17
C ALA A 49 8.11 8.71 6.86
N PHE A 50 8.69 8.76 5.64
CA PHE A 50 9.49 9.89 5.15
C PHE A 50 8.66 11.10 4.72
N LEU A 51 7.38 10.94 4.40
CA LEU A 51 6.54 12.08 4.04
C LEU A 51 6.17 12.92 5.28
N PRO A 52 6.24 14.27 5.21
CA PRO A 52 5.85 15.12 6.32
C PRO A 52 4.33 15.06 6.54
N ARG A 53 3.91 15.29 7.79
CA ARG A 53 2.48 15.38 8.14
C ARG A 53 1.89 16.67 7.56
N LEU A 54 0.79 16.54 6.82
CA LEU A 54 0.09 17.68 6.24
C LEU A 54 -0.66 18.40 7.36
N ARG A 55 -0.20 19.60 7.71
CA ARG A 55 -0.91 20.49 8.63
C ARG A 55 -1.67 21.54 7.82
N PRO A 56 -2.96 21.78 8.11
CA PRO A 56 -3.72 22.87 7.50
C PRO A 56 -3.00 24.21 7.73
N GLY A 57 -2.92 25.05 6.69
CA GLY A 57 -2.39 26.42 6.80
C GLY A 57 -0.90 26.61 6.48
N ARG A 58 -0.19 25.57 6.03
CA ARG A 58 1.16 25.74 5.43
C ARG A 58 1.06 25.81 3.90
N PRO A 59 1.70 26.80 3.24
CA PRO A 59 1.74 26.88 1.78
C PRO A 59 2.42 25.65 1.13
N ASP A 60 3.33 24.98 1.86
CA ASP A 60 3.96 23.74 1.40
C ASP A 60 3.01 22.53 1.42
N ALA A 61 1.89 22.59 2.13
CA ALA A 61 0.99 21.45 2.29
C ALA A 61 0.41 20.97 0.95
N ASP A 62 0.14 21.88 0.01
CA ASP A 62 -0.39 21.51 -1.30
C ASP A 62 0.67 20.86 -2.18
N ARG A 63 1.93 21.31 -2.09
CA ARG A 63 3.06 20.67 -2.77
C ARG A 63 3.27 19.25 -2.27
N TRP A 64 3.26 19.05 -0.94
CA TRP A 64 3.42 17.73 -0.35
C TRP A 64 2.23 16.82 -0.61
N ARG A 65 1.00 17.34 -0.65
CA ARG A 65 -0.18 16.58 -1.13
C ARG A 65 0.01 16.04 -2.52
N ALA A 66 0.43 16.89 -3.47
CA ALA A 66 0.64 16.47 -4.85
C ALA A 66 1.72 15.38 -4.96
N VAL A 67 2.82 15.52 -4.20
CA VAL A 67 3.87 14.50 -4.12
C VAL A 67 3.34 13.19 -3.53
N GLY A 68 2.60 13.25 -2.42
CA GLY A 68 2.01 12.07 -1.78
C GLY A 68 0.98 11.36 -2.67
N GLN A 69 0.18 12.11 -3.42
CA GLN A 69 -0.77 11.55 -4.38
C GLN A 69 -0.06 10.86 -5.56
N ARG A 70 1.02 11.46 -6.09
CA ARG A 70 1.83 10.85 -7.15
C ARG A 70 2.53 9.59 -6.65
N ALA A 71 3.15 9.66 -5.46
CA ALA A 71 3.82 8.52 -4.85
C ALA A 71 2.85 7.34 -4.62
N GLY A 72 1.68 7.60 -4.02
CA GLY A 72 0.65 6.57 -3.83
C GLY A 72 0.15 5.95 -5.13
N ALA A 73 -0.06 6.76 -6.17
CA ALA A 73 -0.47 6.27 -7.50
C ALA A 73 0.62 5.45 -8.20
N VAL A 74 1.88 5.87 -8.14
CA VAL A 74 3.01 5.13 -8.72
C VAL A 74 3.17 3.79 -8.00
N LEU A 75 3.16 3.78 -6.67
CA LEU A 75 3.28 2.54 -5.88
C LEU A 75 2.12 1.57 -6.16
N SER A 76 0.89 2.08 -6.21
CA SER A 76 -0.29 1.28 -6.56
C SER A 76 -0.22 0.76 -8.01
N GLY A 77 0.27 1.58 -8.94
CA GLY A 77 0.47 1.19 -10.33
C GLY A 77 1.53 0.11 -10.50
N VAL A 78 2.65 0.22 -9.78
CA VAL A 78 3.71 -0.81 -9.74
C VAL A 78 3.17 -2.11 -9.16
N GLN A 79 2.41 -2.05 -8.05
CA GLN A 79 1.76 -3.22 -7.45
C GLN A 79 0.86 -3.94 -8.46
N LEU A 80 0.01 -3.20 -9.17
CA LEU A 80 -0.87 -3.73 -10.22
C LEU A 80 -0.09 -4.31 -11.39
N ALA A 81 0.99 -3.65 -11.83
CA ALA A 81 1.83 -4.12 -12.93
C ALA A 81 2.56 -5.42 -12.57
N VAL A 82 3.12 -5.52 -11.36
CA VAL A 82 3.76 -6.73 -10.84
C VAL A 82 2.73 -7.86 -10.71
N PHE A 83 1.54 -7.56 -10.20
CA PHE A 83 0.47 -8.53 -10.07
C PHE A 83 0.01 -9.05 -11.45
N ALA A 84 -0.21 -8.15 -12.41
CA ALA A 84 -0.54 -8.51 -13.79
C ALA A 84 0.56 -9.34 -14.46
N ALA A 85 1.84 -8.98 -14.25
CA ALA A 85 2.97 -9.73 -14.77
C ALA A 85 3.07 -11.12 -14.14
N ALA A 86 2.83 -11.25 -12.83
CA ALA A 86 2.80 -12.53 -12.13
C ALA A 86 1.64 -13.41 -12.63
N CYS A 87 0.44 -12.85 -12.80
CA CYS A 87 -0.69 -13.56 -13.40
C CYS A 87 -0.39 -13.99 -14.85
N ALA A 88 0.22 -13.13 -15.67
CA ALA A 88 0.60 -13.45 -17.04
C ALA A 88 1.68 -14.54 -17.09
N TRP A 89 2.60 -14.56 -16.13
CA TRP A 89 3.63 -15.60 -16.01
C TRP A 89 3.03 -16.94 -15.53
N ALA A 90 2.14 -16.91 -14.53
CA ALA A 90 1.43 -18.10 -14.06
C ALA A 90 0.47 -18.68 -15.12
N ALA A 91 -0.06 -17.84 -16.01
CA ALA A 91 -0.89 -18.25 -17.13
C ALA A 91 -0.08 -18.79 -18.33
N ARG A 92 1.27 -18.74 -18.30
CA ARG A 92 2.08 -19.37 -19.35
C ARG A 92 2.01 -20.89 -19.20
N PRO A 93 1.61 -21.62 -20.25
CA PRO A 93 1.62 -23.07 -20.21
C PRO A 93 3.06 -23.56 -20.05
N SER A 94 3.31 -24.30 -18.96
CA SER A 94 4.53 -25.09 -18.79
C SER A 94 4.63 -26.09 -19.94
N ARG A 95 5.57 -25.87 -20.87
CA ARG A 95 6.00 -26.88 -21.83
C ARG A 95 6.93 -27.87 -21.16
#